data_AF-A0A523UCD8-F1
#
_entry.id   AF-A0A523UCD8-F1
#
_cell.length_a   1.000
_cell.length_b   1.000
_cell.length_c   1.000
_cell.angle_alpha   90.00
_cell.angle_beta   90.00
_cell.angle_gamma   90.00
#
_symmetry.space_group_name_H-M   'P 1'
#
loop_
_entity.id
_entity.type
_entity.pdbx_description
1 polymer ?
#
loop_
_entity_poly.entity_id
_entity_poly.type
_entity_poly.pdbx_seq_one_letter_code
_entity_poly.pdbx_strand_id
1 'polypeptide(L)'
;GDGSDLRVFDSDIGRLGGLICFEHHMPLSKYALFAKGEQVHAAVWPAHTRINRIIDAACRQYAYEGQTFVIVACGYITKDMVPDSFPFKERTSWAVNGGSGIISPLGEYLAGPVYDEETILYADIDLDMVVRAKRWVDVVGHYARPDVATLLLNEERQEPMRSVGGEDATYRQLLQEIKALRAKVGLIPYQELKAALQDLSQAIEEVRPKIEQAP
;
A
#
# COMPACT_ATOMS: atom_id res chain seq x y z
N GLY A 1 0.57 -2.29 -9.84
CA GLY A 1 1.52 -2.29 -8.72
C GLY A 1 1.44 -3.60 -8.01
N ASP A 2 2.53 -3.98 -7.35
CA ASP A 2 2.57 -5.07 -6.37
C ASP A 2 2.87 -4.47 -4.98
N GLY A 3 3.01 -5.31 -3.95
CA GLY A 3 3.27 -4.82 -2.60
C GLY A 3 4.61 -4.11 -2.43
N SER A 4 5.55 -4.28 -3.38
CA SER A 4 6.81 -3.53 -3.39
C SER A 4 6.61 -2.06 -3.72
N ASP A 5 5.45 -1.64 -4.23
CA ASP A 5 5.13 -0.24 -4.53
C ASP A 5 4.45 0.50 -3.36
N LEU A 6 3.99 -0.22 -2.31
CA LEU A 6 3.40 0.37 -1.11
C LEU A 6 4.48 0.96 -0.19
N ARG A 7 5.05 2.08 -0.62
CA ARG A 7 6.19 2.72 0.02
C ARG A 7 5.85 4.11 0.56
N VAL A 8 6.61 4.50 1.58
CA VAL A 8 6.67 5.85 2.11
C VAL A 8 8.09 6.35 1.89
N PHE A 9 8.22 7.58 1.42
CA PHE A 9 9.49 8.23 1.09
C PHE A 9 9.83 9.28 2.15
N ASP A 10 11.01 9.16 2.75
CA ASP A 10 11.55 10.21 3.63
C ASP A 10 11.96 11.43 2.79
N SER A 11 11.61 12.62 3.26
CA SER A 11 11.99 13.89 2.64
C SER A 11 12.12 15.01 3.67
N ASP A 12 12.72 16.13 3.26
CA ASP A 12 12.88 17.32 4.10
C ASP A 12 11.55 17.98 4.50
N ILE A 13 10.45 17.62 3.82
CA ILE A 13 9.09 18.12 4.09
C ILE A 13 8.19 17.07 4.75
N GLY A 14 8.80 15.99 5.28
CA GLY A 14 8.10 14.89 5.95
C GLY A 14 8.05 13.61 5.13
N ARG A 15 7.37 12.61 5.69
CA ARG A 15 7.21 11.28 5.07
C ARG A 15 6.04 11.26 4.09
N LEU A 16 6.35 11.00 2.82
CA LEU A 16 5.42 11.10 1.69
C LEU A 16 4.96 9.72 1.24
N GLY A 17 3.66 9.52 1.08
CA GLY A 17 3.10 8.35 0.41
C GLY A 17 1.96 8.75 -0.52
N GLY A 18 1.32 7.77 -1.15
CA GLY A 18 0.27 8.04 -2.12
C GLY A 18 -0.45 6.81 -2.58
N LEU A 19 -1.69 7.00 -3.00
CA LEU A 19 -2.54 5.98 -3.60
C LEU A 19 -3.28 6.59 -4.79
N ILE A 20 -3.72 5.72 -5.70
CA ILE A 20 -4.38 6.12 -6.94
C ILE A 20 -5.82 5.64 -6.93
N CYS A 21 -6.75 6.59 -7.10
CA CYS A 21 -8.16 6.33 -7.35
C CYS A 21 -8.78 5.36 -6.32
N PHE A 22 -9.33 4.23 -6.75
CA PHE A 22 -10.02 3.31 -5.84
C PHE A 22 -9.12 2.59 -4.83
N GLU A 23 -7.80 2.72 -4.91
CA GLU A 23 -6.89 2.21 -3.87
C GLU A 23 -7.16 2.83 -2.48
N HIS A 24 -7.74 4.03 -2.41
CA HIS A 24 -8.18 4.66 -1.15
C HIS A 24 -9.29 3.89 -0.43
N HIS A 25 -9.94 2.93 -1.10
CA HIS A 25 -10.93 2.05 -0.48
C HIS A 25 -10.34 0.70 -0.04
N MET A 26 -9.05 0.44 -0.29
CA MET A 26 -8.39 -0.83 0.07
C MET A 26 -7.79 -0.72 1.48
N PRO A 27 -8.42 -1.30 2.53
CA PRO A 27 -8.01 -1.03 3.90
C PRO A 27 -6.59 -1.48 4.21
N LEU A 28 -6.14 -2.60 3.61
CA LEU A 28 -4.79 -3.13 3.84
C LEU A 28 -3.71 -2.26 3.20
N SER A 29 -3.98 -1.67 2.02
CA SER A 29 -3.07 -0.73 1.37
C SER A 29 -2.93 0.55 2.19
N LYS A 30 -4.04 1.08 2.71
CA LYS A 30 -4.03 2.24 3.63
C LYS A 30 -3.22 1.93 4.88
N TYR A 31 -3.54 0.80 5.54
CA TYR A 31 -2.86 0.38 6.76
C TYR A 31 -1.36 0.19 6.56
N ALA A 32 -0.92 -0.35 5.41
CA ALA A 32 0.50 -0.48 5.09
C ALA A 32 1.23 0.88 5.07
N LEU A 33 0.63 1.92 4.48
CA LEU A 33 1.21 3.27 4.46
C LEU A 33 1.19 3.92 5.84
N PHE A 34 0.09 3.76 6.60
CA PHE A 34 -0.01 4.24 7.97
C PHE A 34 1.07 3.62 8.87
N ALA A 35 1.26 2.31 8.77
CA ALA A 35 2.23 1.55 9.56
C ALA A 35 3.67 1.92 9.21
N LYS A 36 3.92 2.34 7.97
CA LYS A 36 5.20 2.91 7.51
C LYS A 36 5.38 4.38 7.94
N GLY A 37 4.40 4.96 8.64
CA GLY A 37 4.48 6.27 9.28
C GLY A 37 4.34 7.45 8.32
N GLU A 38 3.56 7.29 7.25
CA GLU A 38 3.20 8.38 6.35
C GLU A 38 2.71 9.62 7.13
N GLN A 39 3.05 10.82 6.65
CA GLN A 39 2.64 12.11 7.24
C GLN A 39 1.90 12.99 6.23
N VAL A 40 2.29 12.89 4.95
CA VAL A 40 1.65 13.61 3.83
C VAL A 40 1.32 12.61 2.74
N HIS A 41 0.06 12.61 2.32
CA HIS A 41 -0.50 11.66 1.38
C HIS A 41 -0.92 12.34 0.08
N ALA A 42 -0.43 11.84 -1.05
CA ALA A 42 -0.91 12.23 -2.37
C ALA A 42 -2.09 11.34 -2.78
N ALA A 43 -3.29 11.92 -2.80
CA ALA A 43 -4.51 11.26 -3.24
C ALA A 43 -4.83 11.63 -4.71
N VAL A 44 -4.47 10.76 -5.65
CA VAL A 44 -4.61 11.05 -7.09
C VAL A 44 -5.90 10.45 -7.65
N TRP A 45 -6.76 11.28 -8.22
CA TRP A 45 -8.05 10.88 -8.77
C TRP A 45 -8.28 11.42 -10.19
N PRO A 46 -8.83 10.61 -11.11
CA PRO A 46 -9.19 11.10 -12.45
C PRO A 46 -10.35 12.10 -12.43
N ALA A 47 -11.10 12.18 -11.33
CA ALA A 47 -12.37 12.89 -11.15
C ALA A 47 -13.52 12.40 -12.04
N HIS A 48 -14.72 12.34 -11.46
CA HIS A 48 -15.96 12.22 -12.22
C HIS A 48 -17.13 12.70 -11.36
N THR A 49 -17.97 13.60 -11.89
CA THR A 49 -19.15 14.16 -11.19
C THR A 49 -20.01 13.13 -10.42
N ARG A 50 -20.14 11.89 -10.93
CA ARG A 50 -20.93 10.83 -10.28
C ARG A 50 -20.31 10.29 -8.99
N ILE A 51 -19.01 10.46 -8.81
CA ILE A 51 -18.25 9.93 -7.68
C ILE A 51 -17.61 11.03 -6.83
N ASN A 52 -17.88 12.31 -7.07
CA ASN A 52 -17.31 13.41 -6.27
C ASN A 52 -17.53 13.20 -4.75
N ARG A 53 -18.73 12.74 -4.36
CA ARG A 53 -19.03 12.41 -2.96
C ARG A 53 -18.22 11.23 -2.42
N ILE A 54 -17.88 10.28 -3.28
CA ILE A 54 -17.06 9.11 -2.93
C ILE A 54 -15.61 9.54 -2.76
N ILE A 55 -15.10 10.37 -3.66
CA ILE A 55 -13.75 10.95 -3.58
C ILE A 55 -13.60 11.74 -2.28
N ASP A 56 -14.55 12.64 -2.00
CA ASP A 56 -14.58 13.45 -0.77
C ASP A 56 -14.55 12.56 0.47
N ALA A 57 -15.48 11.60 0.57
CA ALA A 57 -15.55 10.70 1.70
C ALA A 57 -14.27 9.87 1.86
N ALA A 58 -13.70 9.34 0.77
CA ALA A 58 -12.50 8.53 0.81
C ALA A 58 -11.28 9.34 1.29
N CYS A 59 -11.09 10.55 0.77
CA CYS A 59 -9.93 11.38 1.11
C CYS A 59 -10.01 11.92 2.55
N ARG A 60 -11.19 12.36 2.98
CA ARG A 60 -11.39 12.83 4.37
C ARG A 60 -11.25 11.69 5.37
N GLN A 61 -11.77 10.51 5.04
CA GLN A 61 -11.61 9.32 5.87
C GLN A 61 -10.15 8.88 5.94
N TYR A 62 -9.42 8.91 4.81
CA TYR A 62 -7.99 8.62 4.80
C TYR A 62 -7.22 9.54 5.73
N ALA A 63 -7.46 10.85 5.64
CA ALA A 63 -6.82 11.86 6.47
C ALA A 63 -7.05 11.60 7.97
N TYR A 64 -8.29 11.30 8.35
CA TYR A 64 -8.67 11.05 9.73
C TYR A 64 -8.13 9.70 10.28
N GLU A 65 -8.21 8.63 9.48
CA GLU A 65 -7.73 7.30 9.88
C GLU A 65 -6.21 7.26 10.02
N GLY A 66 -5.48 7.85 9.07
CA GLY A 66 -4.02 7.90 9.08
C GLY A 66 -3.44 9.01 9.96
N GLN A 67 -4.27 9.98 10.35
CA GLN A 67 -3.86 11.27 10.90
C GLN A 67 -2.80 11.95 10.03
N THR A 68 -2.98 11.94 8.71
CA THR A 68 -2.05 12.52 7.73
C THR A 68 -2.67 13.72 7.03
N PHE A 69 -1.82 14.62 6.51
CA PHE A 69 -2.29 15.63 5.57
C PHE A 69 -2.55 14.96 4.22
N VAL A 70 -3.71 15.19 3.62
CA VAL A 70 -4.07 14.61 2.32
C VAL A 70 -4.14 15.70 1.27
N ILE A 71 -3.31 15.56 0.23
CA ILE A 71 -3.31 16.41 -0.96
C ILE A 71 -4.12 15.70 -2.04
N VAL A 72 -5.35 16.16 -2.25
CA VAL A 72 -6.27 15.60 -3.26
C VAL A 72 -6.01 16.30 -4.59
N ALA A 73 -5.57 15.52 -5.58
CA ALA A 73 -5.37 15.97 -6.95
C ALA A 73 -6.38 15.29 -7.87
N CYS A 74 -7.36 16.08 -8.32
CA CYS A 74 -8.44 15.66 -9.20
C CYS A 74 -8.28 16.26 -10.60
N GLY A 75 -8.59 15.48 -11.63
CA GLY A 75 -8.65 15.99 -13.00
C GLY A 75 -9.72 17.06 -13.20
N TYR A 76 -9.38 18.11 -13.94
CA TYR A 76 -10.33 19.07 -14.49
C TYR A 76 -10.11 19.15 -16.00
N ILE A 77 -11.11 18.74 -16.79
CA ILE A 77 -11.03 18.74 -18.26
C ILE A 77 -12.37 19.19 -18.81
N THR A 78 -12.36 20.32 -19.49
CA THR A 78 -13.51 20.80 -20.28
C THR A 78 -13.39 20.38 -21.74
N LYS A 79 -14.51 20.41 -22.46
CA LYS A 79 -14.54 20.17 -23.90
C LYS A 79 -13.57 21.08 -24.66
N ASP A 80 -13.46 22.34 -24.26
CA ASP A 80 -12.69 23.36 -24.96
C ASP A 80 -11.17 23.15 -24.84
N MET A 81 -10.73 22.44 -23.80
CA MET A 81 -9.32 22.05 -23.62
C MET A 81 -8.86 20.99 -24.62
N VAL A 82 -9.79 20.27 -25.27
CA VAL A 82 -9.46 19.18 -26.18
C VAL A 82 -9.53 19.65 -27.65
N PRO A 83 -8.51 19.39 -28.48
CA PRO A 83 -8.51 19.81 -29.88
C PRO A 83 -9.67 19.25 -30.70
N ASP A 84 -10.18 20.01 -31.67
CA ASP A 84 -11.25 19.57 -32.59
C ASP A 84 -10.86 18.36 -33.46
N SER A 85 -9.55 18.11 -33.62
CA SER A 85 -9.04 16.93 -34.31
C SER A 85 -9.27 15.62 -33.54
N PHE A 86 -9.68 15.69 -32.27
CA PHE A 86 -9.97 14.50 -31.48
C PHE A 86 -11.31 13.86 -31.95
N PRO A 87 -11.29 12.64 -32.53
CA PRO A 87 -12.45 12.07 -33.23
C PRO A 87 -13.65 11.78 -32.32
N PHE A 88 -13.45 11.75 -31.00
CA PHE A 88 -14.51 11.49 -30.03
C PHE A 88 -14.95 12.75 -29.27
N LYS A 89 -14.48 13.95 -29.62
CA LYS A 89 -14.72 15.18 -28.83
C LYS A 89 -16.21 15.44 -28.54
N GLU A 90 -17.05 15.28 -29.56
CA GLU A 90 -18.51 15.46 -29.46
C GLU A 90 -19.24 14.31 -28.76
N ARG A 91 -18.61 13.14 -28.64
CA ARG A 91 -19.18 11.93 -28.05
C ARG A 91 -18.68 11.66 -26.63
N THR A 92 -17.60 12.33 -26.22
CA THR A 92 -17.01 12.22 -24.89
C THR A 92 -17.85 12.97 -23.87
N SER A 93 -18.09 12.32 -22.73
CA SER A 93 -18.64 12.98 -21.55
C SER A 93 -17.52 13.72 -20.80
N TRP A 94 -17.58 15.05 -20.77
CA TRP A 94 -16.64 15.93 -20.08
C TRP A 94 -16.98 16.08 -18.59
N ALA A 95 -17.28 14.96 -17.93
CA ALA A 95 -17.74 14.93 -16.54
C ALA A 95 -16.58 15.00 -15.52
N VAL A 96 -15.44 15.57 -15.91
CA VAL A 96 -14.18 15.62 -15.18
C VAL A 96 -14.03 17.03 -14.61
N ASN A 97 -14.70 17.28 -13.48
CA ASN A 97 -14.96 18.64 -13.01
C ASN A 97 -14.16 19.05 -11.77
N GLY A 98 -13.03 18.40 -11.49
CA GLY A 98 -12.19 18.70 -10.33
C GLY A 98 -12.61 17.94 -9.06
N GLY A 99 -12.51 18.61 -7.92
CA GLY A 99 -12.57 18.04 -6.58
C GLY A 99 -11.22 18.05 -5.86
N SER A 100 -10.24 18.83 -6.35
CA SER A 100 -8.93 18.97 -5.73
C SER A 100 -9.05 19.74 -4.43
N GLY A 101 -8.22 19.39 -3.44
CA GLY A 101 -8.32 19.95 -2.09
C GLY A 101 -7.12 19.57 -1.23
N ILE A 102 -6.96 20.25 -0.10
CA ILE A 102 -5.96 19.95 0.92
C ILE A 102 -6.70 19.70 2.23
N ILE A 103 -6.49 18.54 2.84
CA ILE A 103 -7.22 18.08 4.04
C ILE A 103 -6.23 17.89 5.20
N SER A 104 -6.60 18.38 6.38
CA SER A 104 -5.85 18.21 7.62
C SER A 104 -5.98 16.80 8.21
N PRO A 105 -5.08 16.39 9.13
CA PRO A 105 -5.20 15.15 9.90
C PRO A 105 -6.51 14.95 10.66
N LEU A 106 -7.32 16.00 10.82
CA LEU A 106 -8.64 15.93 11.45
C LEU A 106 -9.78 15.72 10.45
N GLY A 107 -9.47 15.54 9.16
CA GLY A 107 -10.46 15.34 8.10
C GLY A 107 -11.16 16.63 7.65
N GLU A 108 -10.58 17.79 7.95
CA GLU A 108 -11.09 19.12 7.58
C GLU A 108 -10.33 19.69 6.39
N TYR A 109 -11.02 20.32 5.43
CA TYR A 109 -10.35 21.01 4.32
C TYR A 109 -9.65 22.28 4.82
N LEU A 110 -8.36 22.37 4.54
CA LEU A 110 -7.56 23.59 4.65
C LEU A 110 -7.70 24.47 3.41
N ALA A 111 -7.91 23.84 2.24
CA ALA A 111 -8.17 24.51 0.98
C ALA A 111 -9.03 23.61 0.06
N GLY A 112 -9.96 24.21 -0.70
CA GLY A 112 -10.91 23.47 -1.53
C GLY A 112 -12.06 22.84 -0.73
N PRO A 113 -12.77 21.83 -1.29
CA PRO A 113 -12.56 21.26 -2.62
C PRO A 113 -13.00 22.23 -3.72
N VAL A 114 -12.22 22.30 -4.81
CA VAL A 114 -12.52 23.17 -5.97
C VAL A 114 -13.13 22.36 -7.10
N TYR A 115 -14.21 22.87 -7.68
CA TYR A 115 -14.92 22.26 -8.80
C TYR A 115 -15.11 23.27 -9.92
N ASP A 116 -15.25 22.76 -11.15
CA ASP A 116 -15.65 23.51 -12.34
C ASP A 116 -14.64 24.60 -12.81
N GLU A 117 -13.46 24.67 -12.21
CA GLU A 117 -12.37 25.58 -12.60
C GLU A 117 -10.97 24.97 -12.44
N GLU A 118 -10.01 25.44 -13.25
CA GLU A 118 -8.59 25.14 -13.07
C GLU A 118 -8.03 26.01 -11.95
N THR A 119 -7.33 25.41 -10.98
CA THR A 119 -6.88 26.14 -9.77
C THR A 119 -5.61 25.54 -9.20
N ILE A 120 -4.73 26.41 -8.70
CA ILE A 120 -3.61 26.03 -7.84
C ILE A 120 -4.03 26.29 -6.40
N LEU A 121 -4.00 25.24 -5.57
CA LEU A 121 -4.34 25.31 -4.15
C LEU A 121 -3.08 25.45 -3.29
N TYR A 122 -3.19 26.27 -2.25
CA TYR A 122 -2.12 26.52 -1.29
C TYR A 122 -2.68 26.37 0.13
N ALA A 123 -1.88 25.76 1.02
CA ALA A 123 -2.13 25.74 2.45
C ALA A 123 -0.80 25.57 3.19
N ASP A 124 -0.69 26.18 4.36
CA ASP A 124 0.41 25.92 5.28
C ASP A 124 0.09 24.66 6.11
N ILE A 125 1.05 23.75 6.21
CA ILE A 125 0.92 22.52 7.00
C ILE A 125 1.96 22.49 8.12
N ASP A 126 1.52 22.11 9.31
CA ASP A 126 2.35 21.91 10.48
C ASP A 126 2.38 20.41 10.81
N LEU A 127 3.52 19.76 10.57
CA LEU A 127 3.68 18.32 10.78
C LEU A 127 3.52 17.90 12.26
N ASP A 128 3.69 18.82 13.22
CA ASP A 128 3.42 18.52 14.63
C ASP A 128 1.93 18.28 14.89
N MET A 129 1.04 18.67 13.96
CA MET A 129 -0.38 18.33 14.02
C MET A 129 -0.60 16.83 13.88
N VAL A 130 0.22 16.11 13.10
CA VAL A 130 0.13 14.63 12.96
C VAL A 130 0.33 13.96 14.32
N VAL A 131 1.34 14.40 15.07
CA VAL A 131 1.64 13.88 16.42
C VAL A 131 0.48 14.19 17.38
N ARG A 132 -0.05 15.42 17.33
CA ARG A 132 -1.18 15.85 18.16
C ARG A 132 -2.46 15.07 17.82
N ALA A 133 -2.71 14.78 16.56
CA ALA A 133 -3.87 14.00 16.11
C ALA A 133 -3.75 12.53 16.54
N LYS A 134 -2.58 11.90 16.36
CA LYS A 134 -2.31 10.53 16.80
C LYS A 134 -2.52 10.31 18.30
N ARG A 135 -2.37 11.35 19.11
CA ARG A 135 -2.70 11.30 20.55
C ARG A 135 -4.17 10.92 20.80
N TRP A 136 -5.10 11.32 19.94
CA TRP A 136 -6.52 11.00 20.09
C TRP A 136 -6.81 9.57 19.64
N VAL A 137 -6.38 9.21 18.43
CA VAL A 137 -6.54 7.87 17.86
C VAL A 137 -5.31 7.59 16.99
N ASP A 138 -4.65 6.45 17.19
CA ASP A 138 -3.56 5.99 16.32
C ASP A 138 -3.79 4.52 15.99
N VAL A 139 -4.30 4.27 14.78
CA VAL A 139 -4.77 2.96 14.32
C VAL A 139 -3.65 1.94 14.14
N VAL A 140 -2.40 2.40 14.07
CA VAL A 140 -1.18 1.57 13.99
C VAL A 140 -0.33 1.67 15.26
N GLY A 141 -0.78 2.45 16.24
CA GLY A 141 -0.11 2.69 17.52
C GLY A 141 -0.95 2.22 18.70
N HIS A 142 -1.33 3.13 19.61
CA HIS A 142 -1.98 2.77 20.88
C HIS A 142 -3.40 2.20 20.75
N TYR A 143 -4.09 2.42 19.62
CA TYR A 143 -5.38 1.76 19.33
C TYR A 143 -5.21 0.43 18.57
N ALA A 144 -4.01 0.11 18.09
CA ALA A 144 -3.77 -1.13 17.38
C ALA A 144 -3.92 -2.35 18.31
N ARG A 145 -4.37 -3.48 17.74
CA ARG A 145 -4.55 -4.75 18.44
C ARG A 145 -3.75 -5.85 17.73
N PRO A 146 -2.40 -5.79 17.76
CA PRO A 146 -1.56 -6.80 17.13
C PRO A 146 -1.76 -8.20 17.73
N ASP A 147 -2.27 -8.27 18.97
CA ASP A 147 -2.71 -9.50 19.63
C ASP A 147 -3.95 -10.16 18.97
N VAL A 148 -4.72 -9.39 18.19
CA VAL A 148 -5.92 -9.86 17.48
C VAL A 148 -5.69 -9.98 15.98
N ALA A 149 -5.10 -8.96 15.37
CA ALA A 149 -4.91 -8.89 13.92
C ALA A 149 -3.60 -8.18 13.57
N THR A 150 -2.85 -8.77 12.64
CA THR A 150 -1.61 -8.22 12.11
C THR A 150 -1.63 -8.28 10.58
N LEU A 151 -1.09 -7.25 9.92
CA LEU A 151 -0.89 -7.24 8.47
C LEU A 151 0.45 -7.90 8.12
N LEU A 152 0.42 -8.98 7.34
CA LEU A 152 1.59 -9.51 6.66
C LEU A 152 1.67 -8.91 5.25
N LEU A 153 2.67 -8.06 5.01
CA LEU A 153 2.86 -7.40 3.72
C LEU A 153 3.92 -8.15 2.90
N ASN A 154 3.55 -8.61 1.71
CA ASN A 154 4.51 -9.11 0.73
C ASN A 154 5.09 -7.95 -0.07
N GLU A 155 6.31 -7.54 0.24
CA GLU A 155 7.03 -6.45 -0.44
C GLU A 155 7.92 -6.94 -1.59
N GLU A 156 7.82 -8.22 -1.99
CA GLU A 156 8.55 -8.73 -3.14
C GLU A 156 7.97 -8.19 -4.45
N ARG A 157 8.87 -7.73 -5.32
CA ARG A 157 8.52 -7.35 -6.68
C ARG A 157 7.99 -8.56 -7.45
N GLN A 158 6.84 -8.40 -8.08
CA GLN A 158 6.17 -9.41 -8.88
C GLN A 158 6.39 -9.13 -10.36
N GLU A 159 6.71 -10.19 -11.11
CA GLU A 159 6.91 -10.12 -12.55
C GLU A 159 5.64 -10.61 -13.26
N PRO A 160 5.11 -9.86 -14.27
CA PRO A 160 3.90 -10.25 -14.99
C PRO A 160 3.99 -11.61 -15.71
N MET A 161 5.21 -12.04 -16.03
CA MET A 161 5.49 -13.33 -16.64
C MET A 161 6.75 -13.90 -16.00
N ARG A 162 6.60 -15.02 -15.29
CA ARG A 162 7.72 -15.85 -14.85
C ARG A 162 7.87 -17.01 -15.83
N SER A 163 9.03 -17.17 -16.43
CA SER A 163 9.30 -18.34 -17.27
C SER A 163 9.47 -19.57 -16.38
N VAL A 164 8.47 -20.43 -16.33
CA VAL A 164 8.58 -21.77 -15.72
C VAL A 164 9.33 -22.66 -16.72
N GLY A 165 10.65 -22.47 -16.83
CA GLY A 165 11.47 -23.08 -17.88
C GLY A 165 12.93 -23.33 -17.49
N GLY A 166 13.30 -23.09 -16.24
CA GLY A 166 14.49 -23.66 -15.62
C GLY A 166 14.05 -24.27 -14.31
N GLU A 167 14.34 -25.55 -14.07
CA GLU A 167 14.20 -26.07 -12.72
C GLU A 167 15.01 -25.13 -11.80
N ASP A 168 14.37 -24.56 -10.77
CA ASP A 168 15.01 -23.64 -9.84
C ASP A 168 16.38 -24.19 -9.47
N ALA A 169 17.43 -23.48 -9.89
CA ALA A 169 18.80 -23.86 -9.64
C ALA A 169 18.99 -24.16 -8.13
N THR A 170 18.24 -23.45 -7.29
CA THR A 170 18.17 -23.56 -5.83
C THR A 170 17.68 -24.94 -5.35
N TYR A 171 16.61 -25.52 -5.94
CA TYR A 171 16.11 -26.81 -5.46
C TYR A 171 17.04 -27.96 -5.88
N ARG A 172 17.57 -27.92 -7.11
CA ARG A 172 18.56 -28.90 -7.55
C ARG A 172 19.88 -28.77 -6.78
N GLN A 173 20.33 -27.55 -6.49
CA GLN A 173 21.52 -27.28 -5.68
C GLN A 173 21.34 -27.78 -4.25
N LEU A 174 20.21 -27.49 -3.60
CA LEU A 174 19.89 -28.03 -2.28
C LEU A 174 19.89 -29.56 -2.27
N LEU A 175 19.30 -30.20 -3.28
CA LEU A 175 19.33 -31.66 -3.41
C LEU A 175 20.74 -32.22 -3.66
N GLN A 176 21.60 -31.49 -4.38
CA GLN A 176 22.99 -31.89 -4.60
C GLN A 176 23.84 -31.72 -3.35
N GLU A 177 23.66 -30.64 -2.59
CA GLU A 177 24.36 -30.41 -1.31
C GLU A 177 23.99 -31.45 -0.27
N ILE A 178 22.70 -31.80 -0.15
CA ILE A 178 22.24 -32.87 0.73
C ILE A 178 22.87 -34.22 0.34
N LYS A 179 22.95 -34.53 -0.96
CA LYS A 179 23.62 -35.75 -1.44
C LYS A 179 25.13 -35.73 -1.17
N ALA A 180 25.80 -34.59 -1.33
CA ALA A 180 27.23 -34.45 -1.09
C ALA A 180 27.59 -34.58 0.41
N LEU A 181 26.79 -33.99 1.30
CA LEU A 181 26.92 -34.15 2.75
C LEU A 181 26.71 -35.61 3.16
N ARG A 182 25.72 -36.29 2.59
CA ARG A 182 25.46 -37.72 2.84
C ARG A 182 26.66 -38.59 2.48
N ALA A 183 27.29 -38.35 1.32
CA ALA A 183 28.46 -39.10 0.88
C ALA A 183 29.68 -38.91 1.80
N LYS A 184 29.83 -37.74 2.44
CA LYS A 184 30.93 -37.45 3.37
C LYS A 184 30.74 -38.07 4.74
N VAL A 185 29.49 -38.21 5.20
CA VAL A 185 29.17 -38.55 6.60
C VAL A 185 28.62 -39.97 6.75
N GLY A 186 28.40 -40.71 5.65
CA GLY A 186 27.98 -42.11 5.67
C GLY A 186 26.57 -42.32 6.23
N LEU A 187 25.68 -41.34 6.03
CA LEU A 187 24.34 -41.31 6.62
C LEU A 187 23.34 -42.23 5.89
N ILE A 188 22.25 -42.55 6.62
CA ILE A 188 21.11 -43.42 6.25
C ILE A 188 20.58 -43.21 4.81
N PRO A 189 19.86 -44.19 4.23
CA PRO A 189 19.26 -44.09 2.89
C PRO A 189 18.61 -42.74 2.60
N TYR A 190 18.82 -42.17 1.40
CA TYR A 190 18.31 -40.84 1.05
C TYR A 190 16.80 -40.71 1.25
N GLN A 191 16.05 -41.78 1.01
CA GLN A 191 14.60 -41.79 1.25
C GLN A 191 14.26 -41.68 2.73
N GLU A 192 15.04 -42.29 3.62
CA GLU A 192 14.87 -42.16 5.07
C GLU A 192 15.31 -40.79 5.57
N LEU A 193 16.40 -40.23 5.02
CA LEU A 193 16.81 -38.86 5.35
C LEU A 193 15.78 -37.84 4.86
N LYS A 194 15.23 -38.05 3.65
CA LYS A 194 14.17 -37.21 3.10
C LYS A 194 12.89 -37.31 3.93
N ALA A 195 12.49 -38.53 4.32
CA ALA A 195 11.37 -38.75 5.21
C ALA A 195 11.61 -38.06 6.56
N ALA A 196 12.79 -38.23 7.17
CA ALA A 196 13.14 -37.58 8.42
C ALA A 196 13.18 -36.05 8.33
N LEU A 197 13.60 -35.47 7.19
CA LEU A 197 13.54 -34.02 6.96
C LEU A 197 12.10 -33.53 6.77
N GLN A 198 11.24 -34.33 6.14
CA GLN A 198 9.81 -34.04 6.02
C GLN A 198 9.14 -34.13 7.39
N ASP A 199 9.46 -35.16 8.18
CA ASP A 199 8.99 -35.36 9.55
C ASP A 199 9.49 -34.24 10.46
N LEU A 200 10.75 -33.80 10.32
CA LEU A 200 11.31 -32.68 11.07
C LEU A 200 10.66 -31.36 10.65
N SER A 201 10.44 -31.14 9.35
CA SER A 201 9.71 -29.97 8.86
C SER A 201 8.29 -29.94 9.42
N GLN A 202 7.64 -31.11 9.48
CA GLN A 202 6.30 -31.26 10.03
C GLN A 202 6.29 -31.06 11.56
N ALA A 203 7.29 -31.61 12.27
CA ALA A 203 7.47 -31.40 13.70
C ALA A 203 7.82 -29.95 14.04
N ILE A 204 8.59 -29.25 13.18
CA ILE A 204 8.84 -27.81 13.30
C ILE A 204 7.53 -27.05 13.14
N GLU A 205 6.69 -27.39 12.17
CA GLU A 205 5.35 -26.79 12.05
C GLU A 205 4.45 -27.07 13.27
N GLU A 206 4.58 -28.25 13.89
CA GLU A 206 3.84 -28.60 15.11
C GLU A 206 4.35 -27.85 16.37
N VAL A 207 5.63 -27.50 16.41
CA VAL A 207 6.27 -26.85 17.57
C VAL A 207 6.38 -25.33 17.42
N ARG A 208 6.38 -24.80 16.18
CA ARG A 208 6.37 -23.36 15.84
C ARG A 208 5.38 -22.55 16.71
N PRO A 209 4.10 -22.96 16.89
CA PRO A 209 3.17 -22.21 17.75
C PRO A 209 3.51 -22.22 19.25
N LYS A 210 4.31 -23.18 19.75
CA LYS A 210 4.79 -23.18 21.15
C LYS A 210 5.99 -22.26 21.37
N ILE A 211 6.78 -22.03 20.33
CA ILE A 211 7.94 -21.13 20.35
C ILE A 211 7.48 -19.67 20.25
N GLU A 212 6.47 -19.39 19.43
CA GLU A 212 5.91 -18.04 19.24
C GLU A 212 5.08 -17.54 20.44
N GLN A 213 4.79 -18.40 21.45
CA GLN A 213 4.06 -18.06 22.68
C GLN A 213 4.95 -18.05 23.95
N ALA A 214 6.27 -18.19 23.83
CA ALA A 214 7.18 -17.95 24.95
C ALA A 214 7.39 -16.42 25.12
N PRO A 215 7.31 -15.86 26.35
CA PRO A 215 7.42 -14.43 26.60
C PRO A 215 8.80 -13.85 26.27
#